data_AF-A0A5A7RB84-F1
#
_entry.id   AF-A0A5A7RB84-F1
#
_cell.length_a   1.000
_cell.length_b   1.000
_cell.length_c   1.000
_cell.angle_alpha   90.00
_cell.angle_beta   90.00
_cell.angle_gamma   90.00
#
_symmetry.space_group_name_H-M   'P 1'
#
loop_
_entity.id
_entity.type
_entity.pdbx_description
1 polymer ?
#
loop_
_entity_poly.entity_id
_entity_poly.type
_entity_poly.pdbx_seq_one_letter_code
_entity_poly.pdbx_strand_id
1 'polypeptide(L)'
;VDYVFDIGSSTWKTLHSEEQLKNNLSILLKWSPFTTEAELLKHCDDIGPHGTKIIVYNLWQNDEGKMEIDFESDKEDIRLSAKGNITARGAPRNDPNENHLANRLHYSLRTQASIRNRLRHWKSILECEN
;
A
#
# COMPACT_ATOMS: atom_id res chain seq x y z
N VAL A 1 -0.54 10.86 17.72
CA VAL A 1 -1.20 10.55 19.00
C VAL A 1 -0.77 11.63 19.95
N ASP A 2 -1.68 12.51 20.33
CA ASP A 2 -1.32 13.73 21.03
C ASP A 2 -1.28 13.44 22.53
N TYR A 3 -0.06 13.31 23.06
CA TYR A 3 0.20 13.19 24.49
C TYR A 3 0.71 14.52 25.01
N VAL A 4 0.20 14.96 26.15
CA VAL A 4 0.77 16.09 26.90
C VAL A 4 1.49 15.54 28.12
N PHE A 5 2.76 15.95 28.27
CA PHE A 5 3.51 15.68 29.47
C PHE A 5 2.99 16.57 30.59
N ASP A 6 2.41 15.96 31.62
CA ASP A 6 1.96 16.68 32.81
C ASP A 6 3.12 16.78 33.80
N ILE A 7 3.68 17.98 33.91
CA ILE A 7 4.79 18.30 34.81
C ILE A 7 4.42 18.05 36.28
N GLY A 8 3.15 18.25 36.67
CA GLY A 8 2.70 18.13 38.05
C GLY A 8 2.59 16.68 38.53
N SER A 9 2.24 15.75 37.64
CA SER A 9 2.18 14.32 37.94
C SER A 9 3.39 13.53 37.45
N SER A 10 4.28 14.15 36.65
CA SER A 10 5.35 13.48 35.91
C SER A 10 4.85 12.30 35.07
N THR A 11 3.63 12.41 34.53
CA THR A 11 3.02 11.37 33.68
C THR A 11 2.61 11.92 32.32
N TRP A 12 2.56 11.04 31.33
CA TRP A 12 2.00 11.35 30.01
C TRP A 12 0.48 11.20 30.06
N LYS A 13 -0.24 12.26 29.72
CA LYS A 13 -1.70 12.24 29.61
C LYS A 13 -2.11 12.22 28.14
N THR A 14 -3.00 11.29 27.81
CA THR A 14 -3.67 11.25 26.50
C THR A 14 -4.61 12.45 26.40
N LEU A 15 -4.54 13.21 25.30
CA LEU A 15 -5.43 14.35 25.07
C LEU A 15 -6.87 13.95 24.72
N HIS A 16 -7.08 12.69 24.33
CA HIS A 16 -8.39 12.10 24.05
C HIS A 16 -8.94 11.38 25.27
N SER A 17 -10.27 11.45 25.48
CA SER A 17 -10.92 10.62 26.50
C SER A 17 -10.84 9.15 26.11
N GLU A 18 -10.85 8.24 27.09
CA GLU A 18 -10.92 6.79 26.83
C GLU A 18 -12.10 6.41 25.94
N GLU A 19 -13.21 7.14 26.08
CA GLU A 19 -14.42 6.95 25.27
C GLU A 19 -14.18 7.32 23.80
N GLN A 20 -13.47 8.42 23.52
CA GLN A 20 -13.09 8.78 22.16
C GLN A 20 -12.17 7.73 21.52
N LEU A 21 -11.21 7.20 22.28
CA LEU A 21 -10.30 6.16 21.79
C LEU A 21 -11.06 4.86 21.46
N LYS A 22 -11.96 4.44 22.34
CA LYS A 22 -12.84 3.27 22.09
C LYS A 22 -13.73 3.47 20.86
N ASN A 23 -14.31 4.66 20.70
CA ASN A 23 -15.14 4.99 19.55
C ASN A 23 -14.32 4.95 18.24
N ASN A 24 -13.15 5.58 18.22
CA ASN A 24 -12.26 5.57 17.04
C ASN A 24 -11.83 4.15 16.67
N LEU A 25 -11.45 3.33 17.66
CA LEU A 25 -11.09 1.94 17.45
C LEU A 25 -12.29 1.15 16.88
N SER A 26 -13.49 1.33 17.42
CA SER A 26 -14.68 0.64 16.91
C SER A 26 -15.02 1.00 15.46
N ILE A 27 -14.85 2.26 15.07
CA ILE A 27 -15.04 2.71 13.68
C ILE A 27 -13.99 2.05 12.78
N LEU A 28 -12.74 2.04 13.22
CA LEU A 28 -11.64 1.43 12.48
C LEU A 28 -11.87 -0.06 12.29
N LEU A 29 -12.20 -0.82 13.34
CA LEU A 29 -12.47 -2.26 13.24
C LEU A 29 -13.74 -2.59 12.43
N LYS A 30 -14.68 -1.64 12.33
CA LYS A 30 -15.89 -1.84 11.53
C LYS A 30 -15.66 -1.68 10.02
N TRP A 31 -14.77 -0.78 9.62
CA TRP A 31 -14.61 -0.38 8.22
C TRP A 31 -13.25 -0.76 7.60
N SER A 32 -12.27 -1.11 8.43
CA SER A 32 -10.96 -1.60 7.99
C SER A 32 -11.00 -3.12 7.71
N PRO A 33 -9.96 -3.68 7.06
CA PRO A 33 -9.83 -5.12 6.87
C PRO A 33 -9.51 -5.90 8.16
N PHE A 34 -9.42 -5.24 9.32
CA PHE A 34 -9.12 -5.88 10.61
C PHE A 34 -10.38 -5.99 11.46
N THR A 35 -10.59 -7.16 12.06
CA THR A 35 -11.79 -7.42 12.85
C THR A 35 -11.55 -7.25 14.34
N THR A 36 -10.29 -7.36 14.78
CA THR A 36 -9.90 -7.24 16.18
C THR A 36 -8.71 -6.29 16.37
N GLU A 37 -8.62 -5.72 17.58
CA GLU A 37 -7.47 -4.90 17.97
C GLU A 37 -6.16 -5.69 17.93
N ALA A 38 -6.18 -6.96 18.31
CA ALA A 38 -5.00 -7.83 18.29
C ALA A 38 -4.47 -8.04 16.86
N GLU A 39 -5.35 -8.24 15.88
CA GLU A 39 -4.97 -8.33 14.46
C GLU A 39 -4.33 -7.03 13.96
N LEU A 40 -4.95 -5.89 14.28
CA LEU A 40 -4.42 -4.57 13.90
C LEU A 40 -3.03 -4.34 14.49
N LEU A 41 -2.85 -4.61 15.78
CA LEU A 41 -1.59 -4.39 16.49
C LEU A 41 -0.48 -5.31 15.99
N LYS A 42 -0.80 -6.53 15.57
CA LYS A 42 0.17 -7.48 14.98
C LYS A 42 0.89 -6.89 13.78
N HIS A 43 0.25 -6.01 13.01
CA HIS A 43 0.90 -5.33 11.87
C HIS A 43 1.94 -4.28 12.28
N CYS A 44 2.04 -3.93 13.56
CA CYS A 44 3.05 -3.01 14.08
C CYS A 44 4.30 -3.72 14.60
N ASP A 45 4.26 -5.03 14.83
CA ASP A 45 5.33 -5.79 15.51
C ASP A 45 6.66 -5.80 14.73
N ASP A 46 6.61 -5.69 13.41
CA ASP A 46 7.76 -5.75 12.49
C ASP A 46 8.35 -4.37 12.12
N ILE A 47 7.70 -3.27 12.52
CA ILE A 47 8.14 -1.90 12.19
C ILE A 47 9.42 -1.50 12.97
N GLY A 48 9.65 -2.12 14.14
CA GLY A 48 10.73 -1.76 15.06
C GLY A 48 10.38 -0.53 15.94
N PRO A 49 11.39 0.12 16.56
CA PRO A 49 11.15 1.21 17.52
C PRO A 49 10.45 2.44 16.93
N HIS A 50 10.72 2.74 15.66
CA HIS A 50 10.16 3.90 14.94
C HIS A 50 9.94 3.55 13.48
N GLY A 51 8.75 3.84 12.96
CA GLY A 51 8.44 3.71 11.54
C GLY A 51 6.96 3.93 11.27
N THR A 52 6.58 3.81 10.00
CA THR A 52 5.22 4.00 9.52
C THR A 52 4.87 2.88 8.57
N LYS A 53 3.77 2.15 8.83
CA LYS A 53 3.19 1.19 7.90
C LYS A 53 1.91 1.77 7.30
N ILE A 54 1.84 1.76 5.97
CA ILE A 54 0.67 2.23 5.22
C ILE A 54 0.01 1.00 4.60
N ILE A 55 -1.28 0.80 4.91
CA ILE A 55 -2.08 -0.31 4.41
C ILE A 55 -3.16 0.28 3.50
N VAL A 56 -3.14 -0.12 2.23
CA VAL A 56 -4.12 0.30 1.23
C VAL A 56 -4.96 -0.92 0.86
N TYR A 57 -6.28 -0.82 1.01
CA TYR A 57 -7.23 -1.88 0.73
C TYR A 57 -8.38 -1.34 -0.13
N ASN A 58 -9.27 -2.21 -0.59
CA ASN A 58 -10.33 -1.88 -1.57
C ASN A 58 -9.74 -1.24 -2.84
N LEU A 59 -8.69 -1.87 -3.38
CA LEU A 59 -8.04 -1.45 -4.61
C LEU A 59 -9.03 -1.45 -5.79
N TRP A 60 -8.76 -0.60 -6.78
CA TRP A 60 -9.66 -0.40 -7.90
C TRP A 60 -9.77 -1.64 -8.79
N GLN A 61 -11.02 -1.99 -9.11
CA GLN A 61 -11.41 -3.01 -10.09
C GLN A 61 -12.22 -2.37 -11.20
N ASN A 62 -12.03 -2.85 -12.43
CA ASN A 62 -12.85 -2.45 -13.56
C ASN A 62 -14.22 -3.15 -13.54
N ASP A 63 -15.09 -2.80 -14.50
CA ASP A 63 -16.46 -3.34 -14.61
C ASP A 63 -16.51 -4.87 -14.84
N GLU A 64 -15.40 -5.47 -15.27
CA GLU A 64 -15.25 -6.92 -15.46
C GLU A 64 -14.73 -7.63 -14.19
N GLY A 65 -14.57 -6.90 -13.07
CA GLY A 65 -14.00 -7.41 -11.83
C GLY A 65 -12.49 -7.63 -11.89
N LYS A 66 -11.81 -7.09 -12.91
CA LYS A 66 -10.37 -7.19 -13.08
C LYS A 66 -9.66 -6.06 -12.37
N MET A 67 -8.67 -6.42 -11.56
CA MET A 67 -7.77 -5.46 -10.90
C MET A 67 -6.96 -4.66 -11.92
N GLU A 68 -6.83 -3.36 -11.69
CA GLU A 68 -5.89 -2.51 -12.45
C GLU A 68 -4.44 -2.92 -12.16
N ILE A 69 -4.16 -3.36 -10.93
CA ILE A 69 -2.82 -3.77 -10.49
C ILE A 69 -2.71 -5.29 -10.54
N ASP A 70 -1.61 -5.77 -11.10
CA ASP A 70 -1.25 -7.18 -11.24
C ASP A 70 -0.10 -7.52 -10.27
N PHE A 71 -0.41 -8.40 -9.33
CA PHE A 71 0.51 -8.94 -8.33
C PHE A 71 1.01 -10.35 -8.68
N GLU A 72 0.43 -11.00 -9.69
CA GLU A 72 0.60 -12.44 -9.93
C GLU A 72 1.58 -12.74 -11.07
N SER A 73 1.64 -11.89 -12.10
CA SER A 73 2.48 -12.15 -13.27
C SER A 73 3.98 -12.13 -12.98
N ASP A 74 4.41 -11.40 -11.95
CA ASP A 74 5.80 -11.33 -11.49
C ASP A 74 5.80 -11.13 -9.98
N LYS A 75 6.18 -12.16 -9.21
CA LYS A 75 6.17 -12.12 -7.72
C LYS A 75 7.06 -11.03 -7.13
N GLU A 76 8.00 -10.56 -7.95
CA GLU A 76 9.03 -9.62 -7.58
C GLU A 76 8.67 -8.18 -8.00
N ASP A 77 7.58 -7.98 -8.75
CA ASP A 77 7.20 -6.67 -9.30
C ASP A 77 5.69 -6.42 -9.24
N ILE A 78 5.33 -5.17 -8.91
CA ILE A 78 3.94 -4.73 -8.96
C ILE A 78 3.72 -4.07 -10.31
N ARG A 79 2.82 -4.65 -11.11
CA ARG A 79 2.63 -4.21 -12.50
C ARG A 79 1.24 -3.65 -12.74
N LEU A 80 1.12 -2.79 -13.73
CA LEU A 80 -0.19 -2.39 -14.26
C LEU A 80 -0.71 -3.48 -15.18
N SER A 81 -1.97 -3.86 -15.00
CA SER A 81 -2.62 -4.92 -15.76
C SER A 81 -2.92 -4.39 -17.16
N ALA A 82 -2.12 -4.83 -18.13
CA ALA A 82 -2.11 -4.27 -19.49
C ALA A 82 -3.48 -4.30 -20.20
N LYS A 83 -4.46 -5.13 -19.77
CA LYS A 83 -5.77 -5.26 -20.44
C LYS A 83 -6.66 -4.02 -20.38
N GLY A 84 -6.40 -3.03 -19.52
CA GLY A 84 -7.29 -1.87 -19.35
C GLY A 84 -7.49 -1.02 -20.62
N ASN A 85 -6.54 -1.02 -21.55
CA ASN A 85 -6.60 -0.18 -22.76
C ASN A 85 -6.37 -0.92 -24.09
N ILE A 86 -6.16 -2.24 -24.08
CA ILE A 86 -5.91 -3.03 -25.30
C ILE A 86 -7.19 -3.71 -25.82
N THR A 87 -8.28 -3.71 -25.06
CA THR A 87 -9.55 -4.32 -25.53
C THR A 87 -10.25 -3.51 -26.62
N ALA A 88 -9.77 -2.32 -26.98
CA ALA A 88 -10.20 -1.66 -28.23
C ALA A 88 -9.55 -2.26 -29.49
N ARG A 89 -8.43 -3.00 -29.38
CA ARG A 89 -7.76 -3.62 -30.52
C ARG A 89 -7.09 -4.91 -30.08
N GLY A 90 -7.69 -6.05 -30.43
CA GLY A 90 -7.14 -7.40 -30.20
C GLY A 90 -5.77 -7.61 -30.85
N ALA A 91 -4.74 -7.01 -30.28
CA ALA A 91 -3.37 -7.14 -30.74
C ALA A 91 -2.71 -8.36 -30.08
N PRO A 92 -1.95 -9.15 -30.84
CA PRO A 92 -1.21 -10.28 -30.30
C PRO A 92 -0.16 -9.78 -29.28
N ARG A 93 0.21 -10.64 -28.32
CA ARG A 93 1.31 -10.45 -27.34
C ARG A 93 2.69 -10.10 -27.93
N ASN A 94 2.77 -9.94 -29.25
CA ASN A 94 3.93 -9.58 -30.05
C ASN A 94 3.73 -8.23 -30.75
N ASP A 95 2.90 -7.33 -30.21
CA ASP A 95 2.81 -5.97 -30.74
C ASP A 95 4.16 -5.27 -30.50
N PRO A 96 4.89 -4.83 -31.55
CA PRO A 96 6.13 -4.08 -31.38
C PRO A 96 5.96 -2.84 -30.52
N ASN A 97 4.73 -2.32 -30.40
CA ASN A 97 4.38 -1.23 -29.51
C ASN A 97 4.55 -1.61 -28.02
N GLU A 98 4.17 -2.81 -27.60
CA GLU A 98 4.38 -3.28 -26.22
C GLU A 98 5.86 -3.50 -25.89
N ASN A 99 6.66 -3.82 -26.90
CA ASN A 99 8.11 -4.02 -26.77
C ASN A 99 8.91 -2.71 -26.69
N HIS A 100 8.29 -1.55 -26.95
CA HIS A 100 8.96 -0.26 -26.78
C HIS A 100 9.36 -0.04 -25.32
N LEU A 101 10.62 0.36 -25.12
CA LEU A 101 11.20 0.56 -23.80
C LEU A 101 10.33 1.49 -22.93
N ALA A 102 9.83 2.59 -23.49
CA ALA A 102 8.96 3.53 -22.79
C ALA A 102 7.68 2.88 -22.24
N ASN A 103 7.06 1.97 -23.00
CA ASN A 103 5.86 1.27 -22.56
C ASN A 103 6.19 0.27 -21.46
N ARG A 104 7.24 -0.55 -21.63
CA ARG A 104 7.71 -1.48 -20.58
C ARG A 104 8.05 -0.78 -19.27
N LEU A 105 8.62 0.43 -19.34
CA LEU A 105 8.91 1.24 -18.17
C LEU A 105 7.65 1.73 -17.46
N HIS A 106 6.56 2.02 -18.17
CA HIS A 106 5.31 2.51 -17.56
C HIS A 106 4.53 1.43 -16.80
N TYR A 107 4.67 0.16 -17.17
CA TYR A 107 3.90 -0.93 -16.54
C TYR A 107 4.56 -1.55 -15.30
N SER A 108 5.83 -1.25 -14.98
CA SER A 108 6.58 -1.86 -13.88
C SER A 108 6.90 -0.85 -12.77
N LEU A 109 6.38 -1.07 -11.57
CA LEU A 109 6.68 -0.21 -10.42
C LEU A 109 8.15 -0.31 -10.02
N ARG A 110 8.76 -1.50 -10.06
CA ARG A 110 10.19 -1.68 -9.79
C ARG A 110 11.05 -0.80 -10.69
N THR A 111 10.72 -0.76 -11.98
CA THR A 111 11.53 0.01 -12.93
C THR A 111 11.31 1.51 -12.78
N GLN A 112 10.05 1.95 -12.58
CA GLN A 112 9.73 3.35 -12.24
C GLN A 112 10.45 3.82 -10.96
N ALA A 113 10.42 2.99 -9.90
CA ALA A 113 11.10 3.29 -8.64
C ALA A 113 12.61 3.37 -8.82
N SER A 114 13.20 2.45 -9.59
CA SER A 114 14.65 2.45 -9.90
C SER A 114 15.09 3.73 -10.60
N ILE A 115 14.29 4.24 -11.55
CA ILE A 115 14.58 5.50 -12.24
C ILE A 115 14.44 6.69 -11.28
N ARG A 116 13.35 6.73 -10.51
CA ARG A 116 13.07 7.82 -9.55
C ARG A 116 14.11 7.91 -8.43
N ASN A 117 14.56 6.77 -7.93
CA ASN A 117 15.48 6.68 -6.79
C ASN A 117 16.95 6.70 -7.20
N ARG A 118 17.28 6.74 -8.49
CA ARG A 118 18.66 6.83 -9.00
C ARG A 118 19.42 8.07 -8.48
N LEU A 119 18.72 9.07 -7.95
CA LEU A 119 19.27 10.30 -7.39
C LEU A 119 18.94 10.51 -5.90
N ARG A 120 18.42 9.49 -5.18
CA ARG A 120 18.02 9.63 -3.76
C ARG A 120 18.56 8.47 -2.91
N HIS A 121 18.99 8.77 -1.69
CA HIS A 121 19.54 7.83 -0.70
C HIS A 121 18.50 6.87 -0.07
N TRP A 122 17.41 6.56 -0.77
CA TRP A 122 16.28 5.78 -0.25
C TRP A 122 16.31 4.38 -0.85
N LYS A 123 16.35 3.35 0.01
CA LYS A 123 16.22 1.96 -0.40
C LYS A 123 14.73 1.60 -0.45
N SER A 124 14.26 1.15 -1.62
CA SER A 124 12.90 0.62 -1.78
C SER A 124 12.98 -0.91 -1.88
N ILE A 125 12.12 -1.59 -1.14
CA ILE A 125 11.91 -3.04 -1.21
C ILE A 125 10.46 -3.22 -1.69
N LEU A 126 10.27 -4.09 -2.68
CA LEU A 126 8.95 -4.46 -3.20
C LEU A 126 8.78 -5.94 -2.93
N GLU A 127 7.87 -6.28 -2.03
CA GLU A 127 7.50 -7.65 -1.67
C GLU A 127 5.97 -7.72 -1.70
N CYS A 128 5.44 -8.76 -2.35
CA CYS A 128 4.02 -9.07 -2.31
C CYS A 128 3.81 -10.22 -1.33
N GLU A 129 3.13 -9.97 -0.21
CA GLU A 129 2.64 -11.04 0.67
C GLU A 129 1.34 -11.57 0.08
N ASN A 130 1.36 -12.81 -0.40
CA ASN A 130 0.19 -13.55 -0.91
C ASN A 130 -0.36 -14.52 0.14
#